data_AF-A0A239LSU3-F1
#
_entry.id   AF-A0A239LSU3-F1
#
_cell.length_a   1.000
_cell.length_b   1.000
_cell.length_c   1.000
_cell.angle_alpha   90.00
_cell.angle_beta   90.00
_cell.angle_gamma   90.00
#
_symmetry.space_group_name_H-M   'P 1'
#
loop_
_entity.id
_entity.type
_entity.pdbx_description
1 polymer ?
#
loop_
_entity_poly.entity_id
_entity_poly.type
_entity_poly.pdbx_seq_one_letter_code
_entity_poly.pdbx_strand_id
1 'polypeptide(L)'
;MGTTARSVLRTWYFPGVGRRYSFTDDALSNLAVYDVTPGEVWEALHGSRRVIRHLGELTVVYAVSRRGRRLVVLLAEPAHDDHDFDILSARDMSDSEVKRYEEVLRGWRR
;
A
#
# COMPACT_ATOMS: atom_id res chain seq x y z
N MET A 1 -14.56 6.76 29.48
CA MET A 1 -13.88 5.45 29.52
C MET A 1 -12.96 5.36 28.33
N GLY A 2 -11.64 5.31 28.63
CA GLY A 2 -10.52 4.91 27.77
C GLY A 2 -10.52 5.35 26.30
N THR A 3 -10.05 6.57 26.02
CA THR A 3 -9.48 6.90 24.71
C THR A 3 -8.18 6.11 24.59
N THR A 4 -8.21 4.93 23.99
CA THR A 4 -7.00 4.14 23.73
C THR A 4 -6.09 4.99 22.87
N ALA A 5 -4.93 5.33 23.41
CA ALA A 5 -3.91 6.13 22.75
C ALA A 5 -3.57 5.47 21.41
N ARG A 6 -4.04 6.09 20.33
CA ARG A 6 -3.67 5.78 18.95
C ARG A 6 -2.15 5.94 18.89
N SER A 7 -1.40 4.84 18.92
CA SER A 7 0.05 4.85 18.88
C SER A 7 0.47 5.17 17.45
N VAL A 8 0.35 6.44 17.08
CA VAL A 8 0.77 6.91 15.76
C VAL A 8 2.30 6.95 15.80
N LEU A 9 2.96 5.94 15.23
CA LEU A 9 4.37 6.01 14.86
C LEU A 9 4.52 7.08 13.75
N ARG A 10 4.47 8.36 14.15
CA ARG A 10 4.72 9.54 13.30
C ARG A 10 6.22 9.72 13.12
N THR A 11 6.90 8.94 12.28
CA THR A 11 8.27 9.30 11.89
C THR A 11 8.71 8.74 10.56
N TRP A 12 8.10 9.08 9.43
CA TRP A 12 8.81 9.08 8.13
C TRP A 12 8.21 10.16 7.21
N TYR A 13 8.62 11.41 7.47
CA TYR A 13 8.21 12.58 6.69
C TYR A 13 9.10 12.73 5.45
N PHE A 14 8.50 12.83 4.25
CA PHE A 14 9.18 13.39 3.08
C PHE A 14 8.31 14.53 2.50
N PRO A 15 8.77 15.80 2.47
CA PRO A 15 7.92 16.96 2.19
C PRO A 15 7.46 17.13 0.72
N GLY A 16 7.63 16.12 -0.13
CA GLY A 16 7.39 16.19 -1.57
C GLY A 16 6.39 15.18 -2.13
N VAL A 17 5.69 14.42 -1.29
CA VAL A 17 4.78 13.36 -1.75
C VAL A 17 3.34 13.83 -1.68
N GLY A 18 2.67 13.97 -2.83
CA GLY A 18 1.26 14.34 -2.92
C GLY A 18 0.26 13.31 -2.40
N ARG A 19 0.72 12.23 -1.73
CA ARG A 19 -0.10 11.20 -1.08
C ARG A 19 0.57 10.76 0.22
N ARG A 20 -0.17 10.70 1.32
CA ARG A 20 0.33 10.23 2.63
C ARG A 20 -0.23 8.84 2.91
N TYR A 21 0.56 7.98 3.56
CA TYR A 21 0.11 6.63 3.92
C TYR A 21 0.31 6.38 5.41
N SER A 22 -0.71 5.80 6.05
CA SER A 22 -0.72 5.40 7.46
C SER A 22 -0.94 3.90 7.59
N PHE A 23 -0.42 3.32 8.67
CA PHE A 23 -0.73 1.94 9.05
C PHE A 23 -1.59 1.95 10.30
N THR A 24 -2.67 1.18 10.31
CA THR A 24 -3.43 0.87 11.52
C THR A 24 -2.78 -0.30 12.27
N ASP A 25 -3.11 -0.51 13.55
CA ASP A 25 -2.62 -1.67 14.31
C ASP A 25 -3.05 -3.00 13.67
N ASP A 26 -4.27 -3.05 13.11
CA ASP A 26 -4.77 -4.20 12.37
C ASP A 26 -3.96 -4.45 11.09
N ALA A 27 -3.56 -3.39 10.39
CA ALA A 27 -2.71 -3.50 9.22
C ALA A 27 -1.32 -4.01 9.59
N LEU A 28 -0.71 -3.50 10.66
CA LEU A 28 0.59 -4.01 11.14
C LEU A 28 0.52 -5.50 11.50
N SER A 29 -0.58 -5.93 12.14
CA SER A 29 -0.82 -7.33 12.45
C SER A 29 -0.98 -8.17 11.19
N ASN A 30 -1.70 -7.67 10.18
CA ASN A 30 -1.85 -8.33 8.88
C ASN A 30 -0.50 -8.50 8.16
N LEU A 31 0.33 -7.46 8.13
CA LEU A 31 1.65 -7.50 7.51
C LEU A 31 2.54 -8.60 8.11
N ALA A 32 2.50 -8.76 9.44
CA ALA A 32 3.25 -9.81 10.12
C ALA A 32 2.81 -11.22 9.70
N VAL A 33 1.52 -11.44 9.44
CA VAL A 33 1.01 -12.75 8.95
C VAL A 33 1.59 -13.10 7.58
N TYR A 34 1.83 -12.11 6.73
CA TYR A 34 2.36 -12.29 5.38
C TYR A 34 3.88 -12.08 5.27
N ASP A 35 4.57 -11.94 6.41
CA ASP A 35 6.00 -11.63 6.47
C ASP A 35 6.37 -10.42 5.59
N VAL A 36 5.50 -9.41 5.55
CA VAL A 36 5.72 -8.16 4.83
C VAL A 36 6.10 -7.09 5.84
N THR A 37 7.10 -6.29 5.54
CA THR A 37 7.48 -5.16 6.40
C THR A 37 6.79 -3.87 5.97
N PRO A 38 6.49 -2.93 6.89
CA PRO A 38 6.02 -1.60 6.53
C PRO A 38 6.95 -0.86 5.55
N GLY A 39 8.26 -1.10 5.68
CA GLY A 39 9.27 -0.54 4.78
C GLY A 39 9.15 -1.04 3.33
N GLU A 40 8.90 -2.34 3.12
CA GLU A 40 8.68 -2.88 1.77
C GLU A 40 7.41 -2.31 1.13
N VAL A 41 6.33 -2.14 1.92
CA VAL A 41 5.10 -1.51 1.45
C VAL A 41 5.38 -0.05 1.06
N TRP A 42 6.12 0.69 1.88
CA TRP A 42 6.49 2.07 1.59
C TRP A 42 7.32 2.19 0.31
N GLU A 43 8.37 1.37 0.17
CA GLU A 43 9.19 1.30 -1.04
C GLU A 43 8.33 1.00 -2.28
N ALA A 44 7.43 0.02 -2.19
CA ALA A 44 6.57 -0.37 -3.29
C ALA A 44 5.58 0.75 -3.68
N LEU A 45 4.95 1.40 -2.69
CA LEU A 45 4.01 2.50 -2.92
C LEU A 45 4.68 3.76 -3.47
N HIS A 46 5.98 3.96 -3.23
CA HIS A 46 6.75 5.09 -3.78
C HIS A 46 7.51 4.75 -5.06
N GLY A 47 7.66 3.47 -5.40
CA GLY A 47 8.32 3.03 -6.63
C GLY A 47 7.59 3.41 -7.92
N SER A 48 8.29 3.50 -9.04
CA SER A 48 7.70 3.93 -10.32
C SER A 48 6.82 2.86 -10.99
N ARG A 49 6.96 1.59 -10.61
CA ARG A 49 6.29 0.46 -11.26
C ARG A 49 5.06 0.03 -10.46
N ARG A 50 3.97 0.78 -10.62
CA ARG A 50 2.70 0.60 -9.90
C ARG A 50 1.51 0.54 -10.86
N VAL A 51 0.53 -0.30 -10.54
CA VAL A 51 -0.79 -0.30 -11.16
C VAL A 51 -1.82 -0.06 -10.07
N ILE A 52 -2.60 1.01 -10.21
CA ILE A 52 -3.59 1.45 -9.22
C ILE A 52 -4.98 1.11 -9.76
N ARG A 53 -5.81 0.47 -8.95
CA ARG A 53 -7.21 0.17 -9.25
C ARG A 53 -8.10 0.64 -8.10
N HIS A 54 -9.11 1.42 -8.44
CA HIS A 54 -10.13 1.88 -7.49
C HIS A 54 -11.28 0.86 -7.46
N LEU A 55 -11.75 0.53 -6.26
CA LEU A 55 -12.81 -0.41 -5.93
C LEU A 55 -13.78 0.25 -4.93
N GLY A 56 -14.54 1.24 -5.40
CA GLY A 56 -15.33 2.11 -4.52
C GLY A 56 -14.42 2.92 -3.59
N GLU A 57 -14.69 2.89 -2.29
CA GLU A 57 -13.89 3.56 -1.24
C GLU A 57 -12.51 2.92 -1.00
N LEU A 58 -12.26 1.76 -1.61
CA LEU A 58 -11.00 1.04 -1.49
C LEU A 58 -10.14 1.25 -2.73
N THR A 59 -8.83 1.29 -2.53
CA THR A 59 -7.85 1.31 -3.61
C THR A 59 -6.92 0.11 -3.47
N VAL A 60 -6.75 -0.64 -4.54
CA VAL A 60 -5.76 -1.72 -4.64
C VAL A 60 -4.58 -1.25 -5.47
N VAL A 61 -3.38 -1.35 -4.91
CA VAL A 61 -2.14 -1.04 -5.59
C VAL A 61 -1.32 -2.30 -5.79
N TYR A 62 -1.06 -2.64 -7.04
CA TYR A 62 -0.09 -3.65 -7.44
C TYR A 62 1.25 -2.98 -7.65
N ALA A 63 2.26 -3.32 -6.86
CA ALA A 63 3.55 -2.64 -6.86
C ALA A 63 4.71 -3.59 -6.65
N VAL A 64 5.93 -3.09 -6.86
CA VAL A 64 7.17 -3.84 -6.68
C VAL A 64 8.06 -3.09 -5.70
N SER A 65 8.49 -3.75 -4.62
CA SER A 65 9.45 -3.18 -3.68
C SER A 65 10.83 -3.04 -4.33
N ARG A 66 11.76 -2.34 -3.66
CA ARG A 66 13.10 -2.14 -4.20
C ARG A 66 13.87 -3.45 -4.39
N ARG A 67 13.53 -4.48 -3.60
CA ARG A 67 14.09 -5.84 -3.68
C ARG A 67 13.41 -6.73 -4.73
N GLY A 68 12.46 -6.20 -5.49
CA GLY A 68 11.77 -6.95 -6.55
C GLY A 68 10.56 -7.77 -6.06
N ARG A 69 10.22 -7.69 -4.77
CA ARG A 69 9.04 -8.37 -4.21
C ARG A 69 7.78 -7.71 -4.76
N ARG A 70 6.85 -8.52 -5.28
CA ARG A 70 5.64 -8.07 -5.95
C ARG A 70 4.48 -8.10 -4.95
N LEU A 71 4.00 -6.92 -4.56
CA LEU A 71 3.01 -6.77 -3.51
C LEU A 71 1.66 -6.30 -4.05
N VAL A 72 0.59 -6.83 -3.47
CA VAL A 72 -0.76 -6.25 -3.50
C VAL A 72 -0.94 -5.49 -2.20
N VAL A 73 -1.25 -4.20 -2.29
CA VAL A 73 -1.51 -3.34 -1.14
C VAL A 73 -2.96 -2.86 -1.21
N LEU A 74 -3.73 -3.10 -0.15
CA LEU A 74 -5.08 -2.59 -0.02
C LEU A 74 -5.07 -1.31 0.82
N LEU A 75 -5.68 -0.28 0.28
CA LEU A 75 -5.79 1.05 0.86
C LEU A 75 -7.26 1.42 1.03
N ALA A 76 -7.58 2.20 2.06
CA ALA A 76 -8.83 2.95 2.18
C ALA A 76 -8.55 4.44 2.13
N GLU A 77 -9.42 5.17 1.44
CA GLU A 77 -9.47 6.63 1.57
C GLU A 77 -10.20 6.96 2.90
N PRO A 78 -9.59 7.73 3.81
CA PRO A 78 -10.26 8.15 5.03
C PRO A 78 -11.41 9.10 4.67
N ALA A 79 -12.52 8.97 5.39
CA ALA A 79 -13.77 9.67 5.10
C ALA A 79 -13.69 11.22 5.11
N HIS A 80 -12.58 11.81 5.58
CA HIS A 80 -12.38 13.26 5.67
C HIS A 80 -10.97 13.66 5.20
N ASP A 81 -10.91 14.09 3.92
CA ASP A 81 -9.94 14.95 3.21
C ASP A 81 -8.40 14.71 3.32
N ASP A 82 -7.71 15.17 2.28
CA ASP A 82 -6.27 15.46 2.17
C ASP A 82 -5.30 14.32 1.77
N HIS A 83 -5.66 13.50 0.76
CA HIS A 83 -4.75 12.52 0.11
C HIS A 83 -4.03 11.54 1.06
N ASP A 84 -4.56 11.36 2.26
CA ASP A 84 -4.12 10.37 3.23
C ASP A 84 -4.76 9.04 2.84
N PHE A 85 -4.02 7.94 2.94
CA PHE A 85 -4.52 6.59 2.66
C PHE A 85 -4.18 5.69 3.82
N ASP A 86 -5.17 5.04 4.40
CA ASP A 86 -4.94 4.00 5.39
C ASP A 86 -4.59 2.70 4.67
N ILE A 87 -3.40 2.17 4.93
CA ILE A 87 -3.01 0.82 4.51
C ILE A 87 -3.77 -0.15 5.39
N LEU A 88 -4.55 -1.02 4.76
CA LEU A 88 -5.34 -2.05 5.45
C LEU A 88 -4.64 -3.41 5.45
N SER A 89 -3.97 -3.75 4.35
CA SER A 89 -3.23 -5.01 4.22
C SER A 89 -2.18 -4.92 3.11
N ALA A 90 -1.16 -5.76 3.19
CA ALA A 90 -0.30 -6.06 2.07
C ALA A 90 0.17 -7.52 2.09
N ARG A 91 0.23 -8.12 0.91
CA ARG A 91 0.72 -9.49 0.70
C ARG A 91 1.41 -9.63 -0.65
N ASP A 92 2.09 -10.75 -0.85
CA ASP A 92 2.57 -11.11 -2.18
C ASP A 92 1.43 -11.26 -3.18
N MET A 93 1.69 -10.83 -4.42
CA MET A 93 0.82 -11.14 -5.55
C MET A 93 0.76 -12.64 -5.78
N SER A 94 -0.44 -13.16 -6.01
CA SER A 94 -0.62 -14.51 -6.56
C SER A 94 -0.16 -14.57 -8.01
N ASP A 95 0.10 -15.77 -8.54
CA ASP A 95 0.50 -15.98 -9.94
C ASP A 95 -0.48 -15.36 -10.94
N SER A 96 -1.78 -15.44 -10.64
CA SER A 96 -2.83 -14.85 -11.46
C SER A 96 -2.77 -13.31 -11.48
N GLU A 97 -2.47 -12.70 -10.33
CA GLU A 97 -2.32 -11.25 -10.19
C GLU A 97 -1.03 -10.77 -10.86
N VAL A 98 0.06 -11.52 -10.72
CA VAL A 98 1.33 -11.28 -11.42
C VAL A 98 1.12 -11.24 -12.93
N LYS A 99 0.45 -12.26 -13.49
CA LYS A 99 0.18 -12.33 -14.93
C LYS A 99 -0.58 -11.09 -15.40
N ARG A 100 -1.67 -10.74 -14.70
CA ARG A 100 -2.51 -9.58 -15.03
C ARG A 100 -1.74 -8.26 -14.89
N TYR A 101 -0.92 -8.13 -13.86
CA TYR A 101 -0.07 -6.97 -13.63
C TYR A 101 0.93 -6.78 -14.79
N GLU A 102 1.58 -7.84 -15.24
CA GLU A 102 2.52 -7.80 -16.36
C GLU A 102 1.85 -7.52 -17.71
N GLU A 103 0.61 -8.00 -17.92
CA GLU A 103 -0.20 -7.66 -19.09
C GLU A 103 -0.50 -6.15 -19.14
N VAL A 104 -0.95 -5.56 -18.02
CA VAL A 104 -1.23 -4.12 -17.92
C VAL A 104 0.02 -3.29 -18.20
N LEU A 105 1.15 -3.65 -17.60
CA LEU A 105 2.40 -2.91 -17.80
C LEU A 105 2.94 -3.01 -19.23
N ARG A 106 2.73 -4.14 -19.91
CA ARG A 106 3.08 -4.27 -21.33
C ARG A 106 2.17 -3.42 -22.21
N GLY A 107 0.89 -3.31 -21.86
CA GLY A 107 -0.07 -2.43 -22.54
C GLY A 107 0.30 -0.95 -22.46
N TRP A 108 0.90 -0.50 -21.36
CA TRP A 108 1.37 0.89 -21.20
C TRP A 108 2.65 1.24 -21.97
N ARG A 109 3.37 0.25 -22.50
CA ARG A 109 4.61 0.48 -23.29
C ARG A 109 4.35 0.61 -24.80
N ARG A 110 3.10 0.48 -25.25
CA ARG A 110 2.67 0.75 -26.62
C ARG A 110 2.02 2.12 -26.70
#